data_AF-A0A418NWF6-F1
#
_entry.id   AF-A0A418NWF6-F1
#
_cell.length_a   1.000
_cell.length_b   1.000
_cell.length_c   1.000
_cell.angle_alpha   90.00
_cell.angle_beta   90.00
_cell.angle_gamma   90.00
#
_symmetry.space_group_name_H-M   'P 1'
#
loop_
_entity.id
_entity.type
_entity.pdbx_description
1 polymer ?
#
loop_
_entity_poly.entity_id
_entity_poly.type
_entity_poly.pdbx_seq_one_letter_code
_entity_poly.pdbx_strand_id
1 'polypeptide(L)'
;MNGPLEWIAAIGTMLAASLIAFDLGRRATAWGFVLFCLVSVTWIVSGLTGGSMPIAAMNFVLLLINAWGVWQYWLHPKNSDS
;
A
#
# COMPACT_ATOMS: atom_id res chain seq x y z
N MET A 1 11.02 14.26 -11.16
CA MET A 1 9.74 13.80 -10.62
C MET A 1 8.66 14.68 -11.24
N ASN A 2 7.98 14.20 -12.29
CA ASN A 2 6.72 14.70 -12.89
C ASN A 2 6.19 13.68 -13.95
N GLY A 3 6.44 12.38 -13.77
CA GLY A 3 6.01 11.35 -14.72
C GLY A 3 4.58 10.87 -14.46
N PRO A 4 3.85 10.36 -15.47
CA PRO A 4 2.52 9.76 -15.28
C PRO A 4 2.48 8.70 -14.18
N LEU A 5 3.58 7.95 -14.01
CA LEU A 5 3.76 6.93 -12.99
C LEU A 5 3.63 7.48 -11.56
N GLU A 6 4.20 8.66 -11.30
CA GLU A 6 4.21 9.29 -9.97
C GLU A 6 2.82 9.85 -9.63
N TRP A 7 2.09 10.37 -10.61
CA TRP A 7 0.71 10.82 -10.42
C TRP A 7 -0.23 9.66 -10.11
N ILE A 8 -0.11 8.55 -10.85
CA ILE A 8 -0.88 7.33 -10.59
C ILE A 8 -0.55 6.79 -9.19
N ALA A 9 0.72 6.76 -8.82
CA ALA A 9 1.15 6.30 -7.51
C ALA A 9 0.60 7.20 -6.38
N ALA A 10 0.65 8.53 -6.54
CA ALA A 10 0.14 9.47 -5.56
C ALA A 10 -1.38 9.34 -5.38
N ILE A 11 -2.16 9.30 -6.46
CA ILE A 11 -3.62 9.13 -6.41
C ILE A 11 -3.96 7.78 -5.78
N GLY A 12 -3.26 6.71 -6.18
CA GLY A 12 -3.44 5.39 -5.59
C GLY A 12 -3.15 5.38 -4.08
N THR A 13 -2.12 6.11 -3.63
CA THR A 13 -1.78 6.26 -2.21
C THR A 13 -2.94 6.90 -1.45
N MET A 14 -3.50 7.98 -1.99
CA MET A 14 -4.62 8.70 -1.37
C MET A 14 -5.85 7.81 -1.26
N LEU A 15 -6.20 7.08 -2.32
CA LEU A 15 -7.34 6.16 -2.32
C LEU A 15 -7.15 5.01 -1.33
N ALA A 16 -5.96 4.41 -1.28
CA ALA A 16 -5.65 3.34 -0.35
C ALA A 16 -5.72 3.84 1.11
N ALA A 17 -5.19 5.02 1.38
CA ALA A 17 -5.27 5.67 2.69
C ALA A 17 -6.73 5.91 3.11
N SER A 18 -7.56 6.44 2.20
CA SER A 18 -8.98 6.66 2.47
C SER A 18 -9.73 5.35 2.79
N LEU A 19 -9.46 4.28 2.05
CA LEU A 19 -10.09 2.97 2.29
C LEU A 19 -9.78 2.41 3.69
N ILE A 20 -8.53 2.58 4.15
CA ILE A 20 -8.14 2.17 5.51
C ILE A 20 -8.76 3.12 6.56
N ALA A 21 -8.75 4.42 6.31
CA ALA A 21 -9.22 5.43 7.27
C ALA A 21 -10.74 5.37 7.52
N PHE A 22 -11.54 5.06 6.50
CA PHE A 22 -12.99 4.97 6.64
C PHE A 22 -13.46 3.66 7.31
N ASP A 23 -12.56 2.69 7.54
CA ASP A 23 -12.82 1.40 8.20
C ASP A 23 -14.20 0.79 7.88
N LEU A 24 -14.54 0.67 6.57
CA LEU A 24 -15.83 0.13 6.09
C LEU A 24 -15.97 -1.40 6.33
N GLY A 25 -15.26 -1.92 7.33
CA GLY A 25 -15.22 -3.32 7.71
C GLY A 25 -13.99 -4.05 7.19
N ARG A 26 -13.79 -5.24 7.76
CA ARG A 26 -12.57 -6.06 7.62
C ARG A 26 -12.16 -6.30 6.16
N ARG A 27 -13.12 -6.47 5.25
CA ARG A 27 -12.82 -6.70 3.83
C ARG A 27 -12.34 -5.43 3.11
N ALA A 28 -12.91 -4.27 3.42
CA ALA A 28 -12.53 -3.00 2.78
C ALA A 28 -11.10 -2.60 3.18
N THR A 29 -10.77 -2.73 4.47
CA THR A 29 -9.43 -2.46 5.00
C THR A 29 -8.38 -3.39 4.36
N ALA A 30 -8.71 -4.66 4.16
CA ALA A 30 -7.83 -5.59 3.44
C ALA A 30 -7.57 -5.16 1.99
N TRP A 31 -8.60 -4.72 1.27
CA TRP A 31 -8.45 -4.18 -0.08
C TRP A 31 -7.64 -2.88 -0.10
N GLY A 32 -7.73 -2.04 0.94
CA GLY A 32 -6.87 -0.89 1.15
C GLY A 32 -5.39 -1.28 1.22
N PHE A 33 -5.05 -2.30 2.01
CA PHE A 33 -3.68 -2.84 2.07
C PHE A 33 -3.20 -3.40 0.73
N VAL A 34 -4.05 -4.13 0.00
CA VAL A 34 -3.72 -4.63 -1.36
C VAL A 34 -3.41 -3.48 -2.31
N LEU A 35 -4.24 -2.43 -2.31
CA LEU A 35 -4.02 -1.25 -3.14
C LEU A 35 -2.72 -0.52 -2.77
N PHE A 36 -2.41 -0.40 -1.47
CA PHE A 36 -1.13 0.14 -1.02
C PHE A 36 0.07 -0.66 -1.52
N CYS A 37 -0.01 -1.99 -1.55
CA CYS A 37 1.07 -2.82 -2.12
C CYS A 37 1.34 -2.47 -3.59
N LEU A 38 0.30 -2.35 -4.41
CA LEU A 38 0.43 -2.00 -5.84
C LEU A 38 1.07 -0.62 -6.02
N VAL A 39 0.66 0.33 -5.19
CA VAL A 39 1.18 1.68 -5.18
C VAL A 39 2.64 1.74 -4.72
N SER A 40 3.01 0.99 -3.68
CA SER A 40 4.40 0.88 -3.23
C SER A 40 5.30 0.32 -4.32
N VAL A 41 4.87 -0.70 -5.08
CA VAL A 41 5.64 -1.19 -6.25
C VAL A 41 5.86 -0.09 -7.28
N THR A 42 4.84 0.70 -7.55
CA THR A 42 4.91 1.84 -8.48
C THR A 42 5.93 2.88 -8.03
N TRP A 43 5.94 3.22 -6.74
CA TRP A 43 6.93 4.13 -6.15
C TRP A 43 8.35 3.55 -6.10
N ILE A 44 8.50 2.24 -5.90
CA ILE A 44 9.80 1.56 -5.98
C ILE A 44 10.36 1.71 -7.39
N VAL A 45 9.58 1.37 -8.42
CA VAL A 45 10.00 1.52 -9.83
C VAL A 45 10.36 2.97 -10.12
N SER A 46 9.50 3.92 -9.72
CA SER A 46 9.76 5.35 -9.91
C SER A 46 11.04 5.82 -9.22
N GLY A 47 11.29 5.36 -7.99
CA GLY A 47 12.49 5.69 -7.23
C GLY A 47 13.75 5.13 -7.88
N LEU A 48 13.71 3.90 -8.38
CA LEU A 48 14.83 3.27 -9.09
C LEU A 48 15.10 3.97 -10.45
N THR A 49 14.06 4.27 -11.23
CA THR A 49 14.23 4.94 -12.54
C THR A 49 14.59 6.42 -12.40
N GLY A 50 14.14 7.07 -11.32
CA GLY A 50 14.40 8.48 -11.04
C GLY A 50 15.68 8.72 -10.22
N GLY A 51 16.48 7.70 -9.96
CA GLY A 51 17.73 7.80 -9.18
C GLY A 51 17.52 8.15 -7.70
N SER A 52 16.31 7.98 -7.17
CA SER A 52 15.90 8.32 -5.80
C SER A 52 15.83 7.07 -4.92
N MET A 53 17.00 6.58 -4.49
CA MET A 53 17.11 5.42 -3.60
C MET A 53 16.27 5.52 -2.31
N PRO A 54 16.15 6.69 -1.64
CA PRO A 54 15.33 6.82 -0.44
C PRO A 54 13.84 6.52 -0.68
N ILE A 55 13.27 6.95 -1.81
CA ILE A 55 11.87 6.70 -2.19
C ILE A 55 11.64 5.21 -2.44
N ALA A 56 12.58 4.56 -3.11
CA ALA A 56 12.49 3.12 -3.34
C ALA A 56 12.61 2.32 -2.04
N ALA A 57 13.58 2.65 -1.18
CA ALA A 57 13.78 1.97 0.10
C ALA A 57 12.59 2.11 1.04
N MET A 58 12.03 3.32 1.19
CA MET A 58 10.86 3.52 2.07
C MET A 58 9.64 2.75 1.57
N ASN A 59 9.39 2.74 0.25
CA ASN A 59 8.24 2.04 -0.31
C ASN A 59 8.43 0.53 -0.31
N PHE A 60 9.67 0.04 -0.35
CA PHE A 60 9.96 -1.37 -0.13
C PHE A 60 9.56 -1.82 1.29
N VAL A 61 9.91 -1.03 2.31
CA VAL A 61 9.48 -1.31 3.69
C VAL A 61 7.96 -1.24 3.82
N LEU A 62 7.32 -0.23 3.22
CA LEU A 62 5.85 -0.11 3.22
C LEU A 62 5.19 -1.31 2.51
N LEU A 63 5.76 -1.81 1.42
CA LEU A 63 5.25 -2.99 0.72
C LEU A 63 5.21 -4.21 1.66
N LEU A 64 6.27 -4.43 2.46
CA LEU A 64 6.32 -5.52 3.42
C LEU A 64 5.27 -5.37 4.53
N ILE A 65 5.13 -4.16 5.08
CA ILE A 65 4.13 -3.85 6.13
C ILE A 65 2.70 -4.06 5.59
N ASN A 66 2.40 -3.54 4.39
CA ASN A 66 1.08 -3.69 3.79
C ASN A 66 0.78 -5.15 3.43
N ALA A 67 1.76 -5.90 2.91
CA ALA A 67 1.62 -7.33 2.67
C ALA A 67 1.31 -8.10 3.97
N TRP A 68 1.95 -7.73 5.08
CA TRP A 68 1.62 -8.27 6.40
C TRP A 68 0.19 -7.92 6.83
N GLY A 69 -0.26 -6.68 6.60
CA GLY A 69 -1.63 -6.25 6.85
C GLY A 69 -2.66 -7.05 6.05
N VAL A 70 -2.39 -7.34 4.76
CA VAL A 70 -3.22 -8.24 3.94
C VAL A 70 -3.27 -9.63 4.56
N TRP A 71 -2.12 -10.21 4.92
CA TRP A 71 -2.04 -11.54 5.52
C TRP A 71 -2.83 -11.62 6.83
N GLN A 72 -2.70 -10.63 7.71
CA GLN A 72 -3.47 -10.55 8.96
C GLN A 72 -4.98 -10.46 8.71
N TYR A 73 -5.44 -9.72 7.72
CA TYR A 73 -6.88 -9.53 7.50
C TYR A 73 -7.55 -10.67 6.69
N TRP A 74 -6.82 -11.29 5.76
CA TRP A 74 -7.33 -12.39 4.91
C TRP A 74 -7.05 -13.78 5.46
N LEU A 75 -5.83 -14.05 5.93
CA LEU A 75 -5.34 -15.41 6.19
C LEU A 75 -5.26 -15.74 7.68
N HIS A 76 -5.08 -14.74 8.54
CA HIS A 76 -5.13 -14.94 9.98
C HIS A 76 -6.24 -14.07 10.60
N PRO A 77 -7.53 -14.44 10.45
CA PRO A 77 -8.59 -13.88 11.27
C PRO A 77 -8.10 -13.97 12.72
N LYS A 78 -7.64 -12.85 13.31
CA LYS A 78 -7.52 -12.81 14.76
C LYS A 78 -8.90 -13.20 15.23
N ASN A 79 -8.97 -14.33 15.95
CA ASN A 79 -10.20 -14.93 16.39
C ASN A 79 -11.15 -13.81 16.82
N SER A 80 -12.35 -13.85 16.24
CA SER A 80 -13.52 -13.32 16.90
C SER A 80 -13.69 -14.13 18.19
N ASP A 81 -12.85 -13.87 19.18
CA ASP A 81 -13.13 -14.27 20.55
C ASP A 81 -14.30 -13.38 20.97
N SER A 82 -15.48 -13.97 20.77
CA SER A 82 -16.71 -13.90 21.59
C SER A 82 -17.03 -12.59 22.30
#